data_AF-A0A6I7PK65-F1
#
_entry.id   AF-A0A6I7PK65-F1
#
_cell.length_a   1.000
_cell.length_b   1.000
_cell.length_c   1.000
_cell.angle_alpha   90.00
_cell.angle_beta   90.00
_cell.angle_gamma   90.00
#
_symmetry.space_group_name_H-M   'P 1'
#
loop_
_entity.id
_entity.type
_entity.pdbx_description
1 polymer ?
#
loop_
_entity_poly.entity_id
_entity_poly.type
_entity_poly.pdbx_seq_one_letter_code
_entity_poly.pdbx_strand_id
1 'polypeptide(L)'
;MSDAAPLRRTRFQRVFYRYSWWIVLAVFRLLYRFRREGARHVPDTGAALLVSNHVSHYDPPIIGLGCDRRPFHPIARESLFRNPLFGWLIRTLGA
;
A
#
# COMPACT_ATOMS: atom_id res chain seq x y z
N MET A 1 -8.41 -15.58 20.51
CA MET A 1 -7.95 -14.55 19.57
C MET A 1 -6.85 -15.19 18.73
N SER A 2 -7.15 -15.53 17.47
CA SER A 2 -6.26 -16.32 16.61
C SER A 2 -5.06 -15.49 16.17
N ASP A 3 -3.85 -15.97 16.44
CA ASP A 3 -2.59 -15.46 15.92
C ASP A 3 -2.58 -15.53 14.40
N ALA A 4 -3.02 -14.46 13.74
CA ALA A 4 -2.79 -14.28 12.32
C ALA A 4 -1.28 -14.12 12.10
N ALA A 5 -0.63 -15.17 11.62
CA ALA A 5 0.78 -15.12 11.24
C ALA A 5 1.02 -13.91 10.32
N PRO A 6 2.06 -13.10 10.55
CA PRO A 6 2.30 -11.92 9.74
C PRO A 6 2.47 -12.34 8.28
N LEU A 7 1.80 -11.63 7.36
CA LEU A 7 1.94 -11.85 5.92
C LEU A 7 3.42 -11.77 5.51
N ARG A 8 4.06 -12.94 5.39
CA ARG A 8 5.50 -13.04 5.12
C ARG A 8 5.77 -12.67 3.67
N ARG A 9 6.21 -11.43 3.43
CA ARG A 9 6.71 -10.99 2.12
C ARG A 9 8.07 -11.62 1.80
N THR A 10 8.29 -11.96 0.54
CA THR A 10 9.61 -12.35 0.03
C THR A 10 10.57 -11.15 0.02
N ARG A 11 11.89 -11.40 -0.12
CA ARG A 11 12.87 -10.31 -0.29
C ARG A 11 12.55 -9.47 -1.52
N PHE A 12 12.21 -10.12 -2.63
CA PHE A 12 11.79 -9.47 -3.87
C PHE A 12 10.60 -8.52 -3.65
N GLN A 13 9.52 -9.01 -3.02
CA GLN A 13 8.33 -8.20 -2.76
C GLN A 13 8.61 -6.96 -1.89
N ARG A 14 9.56 -7.06 -0.94
CA ARG A 14 9.96 -5.89 -0.12
C ARG A 14 10.67 -4.84 -0.96
N VAL A 15 11.64 -5.26 -1.79
CA VAL A 15 12.38 -4.36 -2.68
C VAL A 15 11.43 -3.73 -3.69
N PHE A 16 10.60 -4.54 -4.33
CA PHE A 16 9.60 -4.10 -5.30
C PHE A 16 8.63 -3.08 -4.69
N TYR A 17 8.05 -3.38 -3.52
CA TYR A 17 7.17 -2.45 -2.82
C TYR A 17 7.88 -1.12 -2.49
N ARG A 18 9.11 -1.16 -1.97
CA ARG A 18 9.86 0.07 -1.65
C ARG A 18 10.17 0.89 -2.90
N TYR A 19 10.51 0.24 -4.01
CA TYR A 19 10.74 0.90 -5.29
C TYR A 19 9.46 1.55 -5.82
N SER A 20 8.34 0.81 -5.85
CA SER A 20 7.03 1.36 -6.23
C SER A 20 6.62 2.52 -5.33
N TRP A 21 6.87 2.44 -4.02
CA TRP A 21 6.57 3.52 -3.08
C TRP A 21 7.33 4.80 -3.42
N TRP A 22 8.63 4.72 -3.76
CA TRP A 22 9.42 5.88 -4.17
C TRP A 22 8.95 6.49 -5.50
N ILE A 23 8.59 5.66 -6.49
CA ILE A 23 8.03 6.14 -7.75
C ILE A 23 6.72 6.88 -7.50
N VAL A 24 5.80 6.28 -6.74
CA VAL A 24 4.51 6.90 -6.42
C VAL A 24 4.75 8.21 -5.66
N LEU A 25 5.67 8.25 -4.70
CA LEU A 25 5.99 9.49 -3.98
C LEU A 25 6.48 10.58 -4.94
N ALA A 26 7.41 10.25 -5.86
CA ALA A 26 7.93 11.21 -6.83
C ALA A 26 6.82 11.77 -7.73
N VAL A 27 5.99 10.89 -8.31
CA VAL A 27 4.85 11.27 -9.16
C VAL A 27 3.90 12.19 -8.41
N PHE A 28 3.51 11.82 -7.18
CA PHE A 28 2.54 12.58 -6.40
C PHE A 28 3.09 13.90 -5.84
N ARG A 29 4.39 13.98 -5.54
CA ARG A 29 5.01 15.26 -5.15
C ARG A 29 5.15 16.20 -6.33
N LEU A 30 5.53 15.69 -7.50
CA LEU A 30 5.77 16.51 -8.70
C LEU A 30 4.47 16.98 -9.34
N LEU A 31 3.48 16.11 -9.49
CA LEU A 31 2.26 16.42 -10.25
C LEU A 31 1.09 16.87 -9.37
N TYR A 32 1.04 16.44 -8.10
CA TYR A 32 -0.14 16.59 -7.25
C TYR A 32 0.12 17.34 -5.93
N ARG A 33 1.30 17.95 -5.76
CA ARG A 33 1.69 18.71 -4.55
C ARG A 33 1.40 17.94 -3.24
N PHE A 34 1.65 16.63 -3.26
CA PHE A 34 1.28 15.73 -2.17
C PHE A 34 1.85 16.17 -0.81
N ARG A 35 0.95 16.24 0.18
CA ARG A 35 1.28 16.46 1.60
C ARG A 35 0.77 15.28 2.41
N ARG A 36 1.52 14.93 3.46
CA ARG A 36 1.13 13.92 4.44
C ARG A 36 1.39 14.47 5.83
N GLU A 37 0.43 14.29 6.71
CA GLU A 37 0.51 14.70 8.11
C GLU A 37 0.15 13.50 8.99
N GLY A 38 0.68 13.46 10.22
CA GLY A 38 0.33 12.40 11.16
C GLY A 38 0.82 10.99 10.81
N ALA A 39 1.72 10.81 9.84
CA ALA A 39 2.27 9.48 9.48
C ALA A 39 2.89 8.72 10.68
N ARG A 40 3.34 9.46 11.70
CA ARG A 40 3.83 8.93 12.99
C ARG A 40 2.77 8.12 13.77
N HIS A 41 1.48 8.36 13.54
CA HIS A 41 0.39 7.65 14.22
C HIS A 41 0.17 6.22 13.67
N VAL A 42 0.74 5.89 12.50
CA VAL A 42 0.70 4.51 12.00
C VAL A 42 1.59 3.65 12.92
N PRO A 43 1.05 2.58 13.52
CA PRO A 43 1.82 1.74 14.43
C PRO A 43 2.82 0.87 13.65
N ASP A 44 4.06 0.83 14.14
CA ASP A 44 5.15 0.08 13.52
C ASP A 44 4.99 -1.43 13.67
N THR A 45 4.35 -1.87 14.75
CA THR A 45 4.09 -3.28 15.08
C THR A 45 2.62 -3.49 15.42
N GLY A 46 2.19 -4.75 15.41
CA GLY A 46 0.81 -5.12 15.70
C GLY A 46 -0.17 -4.92 14.52
N ALA A 47 -1.39 -5.39 14.74
CA ALA A 47 -2.48 -5.25 13.77
C ALA A 47 -3.03 -3.82 13.77
N ALA A 48 -3.34 -3.32 12.58
CA ALA A 48 -4.00 -2.03 12.39
C ALA A 48 -4.92 -2.10 11.18
N LEU A 49 -6.08 -1.47 11.28
CA LEU A 49 -7.00 -1.27 10.16
C LEU A 49 -6.95 0.20 9.77
N LEU A 50 -6.53 0.47 8.54
CA LEU A 50 -6.57 1.81 7.97
C LEU A 50 -7.94 2.01 7.33
N VAL A 51 -8.63 3.06 7.75
CA VAL A 51 -9.93 3.45 7.22
C VAL A 51 -9.79 4.84 6.63
N SER A 52 -10.25 5.00 5.41
CA SER A 52 -10.28 6.28 4.71
C SER A 52 -11.62 6.48 4.03
N ASN A 53 -11.92 7.73 3.67
CA ASN A 53 -12.84 8.01 2.58
C ASN A 53 -12.35 7.35 1.28
N HIS A 54 -13.29 6.97 0.40
CA HIS A 54 -12.97 6.45 -0.94
C HIS A 54 -13.42 7.46 -2.00
N VAL A 55 -12.49 8.30 -2.46
CA VAL A 55 -12.75 9.39 -3.39
C VAL A 55 -12.31 9.02 -4.81
N SER A 56 -11.29 8.19 -4.97
CA SER A 56 -10.70 7.93 -6.27
C SER A 56 -10.00 6.58 -6.38
N HIS A 57 -9.66 6.19 -7.62
CA HIS A 57 -8.79 5.05 -7.87
C HIS A 57 -7.34 5.26 -7.39
N TYR A 58 -6.95 6.48 -7.05
CA TYR A 58 -5.63 6.78 -6.48
C TYR A 58 -5.55 6.53 -4.97
N ASP A 59 -6.64 6.14 -4.33
CA ASP A 59 -6.65 5.99 -2.88
C ASP A 59 -5.67 4.91 -2.40
N PRO A 60 -5.59 3.70 -2.99
CA PRO A 60 -4.61 2.70 -2.57
C PRO A 60 -3.14 3.20 -2.61
N PRO A 61 -2.63 3.80 -3.71
CA PRO A 61 -1.27 4.34 -3.71
C PRO A 61 -1.08 5.52 -2.74
N ILE A 62 -2.05 6.44 -2.63
CA ILE A 62 -1.96 7.59 -1.72
C ILE A 62 -1.93 7.15 -0.25
N ILE A 63 -2.81 6.22 0.13
CA ILE A 63 -2.84 5.64 1.49
C ILE A 63 -1.52 4.91 1.77
N GLY A 64 -1.00 4.17 0.79
CA GLY A 64 0.32 3.53 0.87
C GLY A 64 1.47 4.52 1.14
N LEU A 65 1.41 5.75 0.61
CA LEU A 65 2.39 6.82 0.93
C LEU A 65 2.32 7.28 2.39
N GLY A 66 1.15 7.14 3.04
CA GLY A 66 0.98 7.37 4.47
C GLY A 66 1.69 6.32 5.34
N CYS A 67 1.93 5.11 4.82
CA CYS A 67 2.56 3.99 5.51
C CYS A 67 4.01 3.79 5.05
N ASP A 68 4.92 4.65 5.53
CA ASP A 68 6.34 4.63 5.15
C ASP A 68 7.18 3.58 5.89
N ARG A 69 6.82 3.30 7.15
CA ARG A 69 7.54 2.38 8.06
C ARG A 69 7.13 0.92 7.92
N ARG A 70 5.93 0.64 7.36
CA ARG A 70 5.43 -0.72 7.12
C ARG A 70 4.62 -0.82 5.84
N PRO A 71 4.57 -1.98 5.18
CA PRO A 71 3.74 -2.16 4.01
C PRO A 71 2.24 -2.06 4.35
N PHE A 72 1.49 -1.44 3.45
CA PHE A 72 0.04 -1.41 3.44
C PHE A 72 -0.51 -2.58 2.62
N HIS A 73 -1.65 -3.13 3.05
CA HIS A 73 -2.37 -4.23 2.41
C HIS A 73 -3.78 -3.76 2.05
N PRO A 74 -4.01 -3.28 0.81
CA PRO A 74 -5.32 -2.82 0.38
C PRO A 74 -6.27 -3.99 0.17
N ILE A 75 -7.57 -3.74 0.38
CA ILE A 75 -8.62 -4.63 -0.09
C ILE A 75 -8.93 -4.25 -1.54
N ALA A 76 -8.93 -5.23 -2.44
CA ALA A 76 -9.22 -5.03 -3.86
C ALA A 76 -10.37 -5.94 -4.31
N ARG A 77 -11.21 -5.43 -5.23
CA ARG A 77 -12.29 -6.20 -5.85
C ARG A 77 -11.72 -7.28 -6.76
N GLU A 78 -12.31 -8.49 -6.73
CA GLU A 78 -11.89 -9.65 -7.52
C GLU A 78 -11.73 -9.34 -9.02
N SER A 79 -12.63 -8.51 -9.58
CA SER A 79 -12.59 -8.14 -11.01
C SER A 79 -11.28 -7.48 -11.43
N LEU A 80 -10.56 -6.82 -10.53
CA LEU A 80 -9.27 -6.19 -10.81
C LEU A 80 -8.17 -7.23 -11.08
N PHE A 81 -8.30 -8.44 -10.54
CA PHE A 81 -7.32 -9.51 -10.72
C PHE A 81 -7.50 -10.29 -12.03
N ARG A 82 -8.57 -10.02 -12.79
CA ARG A 82 -8.83 -10.69 -14.08
C ARG A 82 -7.83 -10.29 -15.16
N ASN A 83 -7.31 -9.06 -15.11
CA ASN A 83 -6.20 -8.66 -15.97
C ASN A 83 -4.91 -9.27 -15.39
N PRO A 84 -4.18 -10.14 -16.11
CA PRO A 84 -3.06 -10.88 -15.55
C PRO A 84 -1.90 -9.97 -15.14
N LEU A 85 -1.62 -8.91 -15.90
CA LEU A 85 -0.54 -7.97 -15.60
C LEU A 85 -0.88 -7.12 -14.38
N PHE A 86 -2.08 -6.53 -14.38
CA PHE A 86 -2.52 -5.69 -13.26
C PHE A 86 -2.75 -6.51 -11.98
N GLY A 87 -3.33 -7.71 -12.11
CA GLY A 87 -3.51 -8.67 -11.03
C GLY A 87 -2.18 -9.08 -10.41
N TRP A 88 -1.17 -9.40 -11.22
CA TRP A 88 0.18 -9.69 -10.73
C TRP A 88 0.78 -8.51 -9.97
N LEU A 89 0.61 -7.28 -10.48
CA LEU A 89 1.11 -6.06 -9.85
C LEU A 89 0.50 -5.86 -8.46
N ILE A 90 -0.83 -5.85 -8.34
CA ILE A 90 -1.49 -5.57 -7.06
C ILE A 90 -1.27 -6.70 -6.04
N ARG A 91 -1.20 -7.97 -6.48
CA ARG A 91 -0.81 -9.11 -5.61
C ARG A 91 0.60 -8.94 -5.05
N THR A 92 1.53 -8.53 -5.90
CA THR A 92 2.93 -8.31 -5.48
C THR A 92 3.06 -7.15 -4.49
N LEU A 93 2.20 -6.13 -4.62
CA LEU A 93 2.12 -4.99 -3.70
C LEU A 93 1.38 -5.30 -2.39
N GLY A 94 0.65 -6.41 -2.33
CA GLY A 94 0.05 -6.96 -1.10
C GLY A 94 -1.48 -6.97 -1.06
N ALA A 95 -2.14 -6.77 -2.21
CA ALA A 95 -3.58 -6.96 -2.39
C ALA A 95 -3.97 -8.43 -2.58
#